data_AF-A0A7C3FYR0-F1
#
_entry.id   AF-A0A7C3FYR0-F1
#
_cell.length_a   1.000
_cell.length_b   1.000
_cell.length_c   1.000
_cell.angle_alpha   90.00
_cell.angle_beta   90.00
_cell.angle_gamma   90.00
#
_symmetry.space_group_name_H-M   'P 1'
#
loop_
_entity.id
_entity.type
_entity.pdbx_description
1 polymer ?
#
loop_
_entity_poly.entity_id
_entity_poly.type
_entity_poly.pdbx_seq_one_letter_code
_entity_poly.pdbx_strand_id
1 'polypeptide(L)'
;MALLFQSNPNQWDLRKYLQPGGRASWFVNRYLNYMKPGTVTLFWEAQGQEKYAIRGLYGWGIVEAEPAEDVNGKLRVPLTYIERWVSSHDAEYSVPDSEHIAAIPADEVLALRSWRDHLLARMPVGTNFIVSGEQMIELSKIVLKKYPSSAFEKATATAREGKRLKTEEFVAQRVMEVHYG
;
A
#
# COMPACT_ATOMS: atom_id res chain seq x y z
N MET A 1 -12.82 -4.61 4.17
CA MET A 1 -12.51 -3.97 2.85
C MET A 1 -11.28 -3.10 3.01
N ALA A 2 -10.54 -2.87 1.93
CA ALA A 2 -9.36 -2.01 1.91
C ALA A 2 -9.40 -1.10 0.67
N LEU A 3 -8.47 -0.14 0.62
CA LEU A 3 -8.23 0.73 -0.52
C LEU A 3 -6.92 0.34 -1.19
N LEU A 4 -6.78 0.64 -2.48
CA LEU A 4 -5.52 0.56 -3.21
C LEU A 4 -5.29 1.88 -3.92
N PHE A 5 -4.16 2.52 -3.66
CA PHE A 5 -3.75 3.77 -4.28
C PHE A 5 -2.66 3.50 -5.29
N GLN A 6 -2.87 3.99 -6.50
CA GLN A 6 -1.92 3.83 -7.59
C GLN A 6 -1.09 5.10 -7.75
N SER A 7 0.22 4.92 -7.71
CA SER A 7 1.20 5.97 -7.97
C SER A 7 1.63 5.97 -9.44
N ASN A 8 1.90 7.17 -9.97
CA ASN A 8 2.64 7.32 -11.21
C ASN A 8 4.12 7.53 -10.84
N PRO A 9 5.05 6.61 -11.17
CA PRO A 9 6.45 6.71 -10.76
C PRO A 9 7.16 7.96 -11.30
N ASN A 10 6.69 8.55 -12.40
CA ASN A 10 7.25 9.80 -12.93
C ASN A 10 6.87 11.04 -12.10
N GLN A 11 5.86 10.93 -11.24
CA GLN A 11 5.39 12.01 -10.36
C GLN A 11 5.65 11.71 -8.89
N TRP A 12 5.51 10.43 -8.51
CA TRP A 12 5.65 9.95 -7.14
C TRP A 12 6.15 8.51 -7.17
N ASP A 13 7.47 8.36 -7.09
CA ASP A 13 8.14 7.05 -7.07
C ASP A 13 8.00 6.41 -5.68
N LEU A 14 7.25 5.31 -5.59
CA LEU A 14 7.04 4.64 -4.31
C LEU A 14 8.34 4.11 -3.73
N ARG A 15 9.35 3.85 -4.56
CA ARG A 15 10.67 3.40 -4.06
C ARG A 15 11.35 4.49 -3.22
N LYS A 16 11.12 5.75 -3.58
CA LYS A 16 11.74 6.89 -2.89
C LYS A 16 10.87 7.35 -1.73
N TYR A 17 9.56 7.42 -1.94
CA TYR A 17 8.66 8.11 -1.03
C TYR A 17 7.88 7.23 -0.06
N LEU A 18 7.72 5.93 -0.33
CA LEU A 18 7.02 5.02 0.59
C LEU A 18 7.97 4.63 1.73
N GLN A 19 8.06 5.45 2.77
CA GLN A 19 8.90 5.17 3.95
C GLN A 19 8.02 4.80 5.14
N PRO A 20 8.25 3.67 5.83
CA PRO A 20 7.52 3.32 7.05
C PRO A 20 7.53 4.46 8.09
N GLY A 21 6.38 4.75 8.69
CA GLY A 21 6.17 5.91 9.58
C GLY A 21 6.00 7.26 8.86
N GLY A 22 6.30 7.32 7.56
CA GLY A 22 6.08 8.48 6.73
C GLY A 22 4.60 8.80 6.52
N ARG A 23 4.30 10.08 6.37
CA ARG A 23 2.94 10.59 6.09
C ARG A 23 2.86 11.17 4.70
N ALA A 24 1.72 11.01 4.05
CA ALA A 24 1.45 11.63 2.76
C ALA A 24 -0.04 11.95 2.57
N SER A 25 -0.30 12.95 1.73
CA SER A 25 -1.66 13.35 1.35
C SER A 25 -1.93 12.97 -0.10
N TRP A 26 -2.75 11.94 -0.30
CA TRP A 26 -3.02 11.37 -1.61
C TRP A 26 -4.26 11.99 -2.25
N PHE A 27 -4.17 12.34 -3.53
CA PHE A 27 -5.32 12.81 -4.29
C PHE A 27 -6.40 11.73 -4.37
N VAL A 28 -7.67 12.12 -4.22
CA VAL A 28 -8.81 11.21 -4.29
C VAL A 28 -9.98 11.83 -5.02
N ASN A 29 -10.63 11.03 -5.87
CA ASN A 29 -11.82 11.45 -6.61
C ASN A 29 -12.94 10.39 -6.60
N ARG A 30 -12.70 9.24 -5.99
CA ARG A 30 -13.62 8.11 -5.93
C ARG A 30 -13.60 7.48 -4.54
N TYR A 31 -14.64 6.72 -4.22
CA TYR A 31 -14.68 5.87 -3.02
C TYR A 31 -14.53 6.61 -1.68
N LEU A 32 -14.91 7.90 -1.63
CA LEU A 32 -14.75 8.76 -0.45
C LEU A 32 -15.39 8.18 0.81
N ASN A 33 -16.55 7.54 0.67
CA ASN A 33 -17.27 6.91 1.80
C ASN A 33 -16.49 5.77 2.49
N TYR A 34 -15.49 5.20 1.81
CA TYR A 34 -14.65 4.13 2.35
C TYR A 34 -13.35 4.66 2.99
N MET A 35 -13.03 5.93 2.81
CA MET A 35 -11.83 6.60 3.34
C MET A 35 -12.10 7.13 4.74
N LYS A 36 -12.12 6.21 5.71
CA LYS A 36 -12.33 6.55 7.13
C LYS A 36 -11.05 6.27 7.92
N PRO A 37 -10.80 7.00 9.02
CA PRO A 37 -9.66 6.73 9.90
C PRO A 37 -9.54 5.23 10.21
N GLY A 38 -8.35 4.67 10.03
CA GLY A 38 -8.08 3.25 10.27
C GLY A 38 -8.39 2.31 9.10
N THR A 39 -8.87 2.81 7.96
CA THR A 39 -9.02 2.00 6.73
C THR A 39 -7.65 1.60 6.20
N VAL A 40 -7.45 0.29 5.97
CA VAL A 40 -6.25 -0.27 5.36
C VAL A 40 -6.12 0.21 3.90
N THR A 41 -4.91 0.60 3.53
CA THR A 41 -4.57 1.08 2.20
C THR A 41 -3.35 0.33 1.66
N LEU A 42 -3.42 -0.12 0.41
CA LEU A 42 -2.32 -0.70 -0.34
C LEU A 42 -1.71 0.33 -1.29
N PHE A 43 -0.39 0.27 -1.50
CA PHE A 43 0.30 1.17 -2.42
C PHE A 43 0.81 0.39 -3.64
N TRP A 44 0.29 0.80 -4.80
CA TRP A 44 0.57 0.20 -6.09
C TRP A 44 1.35 1.19 -6.95
N GLU A 45 2.39 0.75 -7.65
CA GLU A 45 3.07 1.57 -8.66
C GLU A 45 2.60 1.19 -10.07
N ALA A 46 2.17 2.19 -10.85
CA ALA A 46 1.90 2.02 -12.27
C ALA A 46 3.19 1.74 -13.05
N GLN A 47 3.07 1.32 -14.32
CA GLN A 47 4.25 1.12 -15.17
C GLN A 47 5.01 2.43 -15.35
N GLY A 48 6.30 2.43 -14.97
CA GLY A 48 7.21 3.55 -15.18
C GLY A 48 8.04 3.41 -16.46
N GLN A 49 8.70 4.51 -16.83
CA GLN A 49 9.70 4.52 -17.92
C GLN A 49 11.09 4.06 -17.45
N GLU A 50 11.33 4.02 -16.13
CA GLU A 50 12.60 3.55 -15.59
C GLU A 50 12.76 2.02 -15.78
N LYS A 51 13.95 1.60 -16.18
CA LYS A 51 14.31 0.20 -16.48
C LYS A 51 14.05 -0.77 -15.33
N TYR A 52 14.09 -0.28 -14.09
CA TYR A 52 13.95 -1.08 -12.87
C TYR A 52 12.63 -0.82 -12.13
N ALA A 53 11.70 -0.05 -12.71
CA ALA A 53 10.39 0.17 -12.10
C ALA A 53 9.53 -1.09 -12.29
N ILE A 54 9.23 -1.78 -11.18
CA ILE A 54 8.38 -2.96 -11.19
C ILE A 54 6.94 -2.49 -11.00
N ARG A 55 6.09 -2.64 -12.02
CA ARG A 55 4.65 -2.43 -11.81
C ARG A 55 4.14 -3.46 -10.80
N GLY A 56 3.55 -3.01 -9.69
CA GLY A 56 3.13 -3.93 -8.63
C GLY A 56 2.79 -3.24 -7.31
N LEU A 57 2.66 -4.04 -6.25
CA LEU A 57 2.41 -3.57 -4.89
C LEU A 57 3.71 -3.43 -4.10
N TYR A 58 3.87 -2.30 -3.42
CA TYR A 58 5.11 -1.93 -2.74
C TYR A 58 5.02 -1.93 -1.21
N GLY A 59 3.80 -1.94 -0.68
CA GLY A 59 3.57 -1.92 0.75
C GLY A 59 2.15 -1.49 1.08
N TRP A 60 1.97 -1.11 2.34
CA TRP A 60 0.66 -0.78 2.87
C TRP A 60 0.72 0.29 3.97
N GLY A 61 -0.44 0.86 4.24
CA GLY A 61 -0.64 1.96 5.16
C GLY A 61 -2.06 2.04 5.66
N ILE A 62 -2.38 3.15 6.30
CA ILE A 62 -3.71 3.42 6.86
C ILE A 62 -4.13 4.85 6.60
N VAL A 63 -5.44 5.03 6.46
CA VAL A 63 -6.08 6.35 6.43
C VAL A 63 -6.02 6.98 7.82
N GLU A 64 -5.52 8.21 7.91
CA GLU A 64 -5.45 8.96 9.18
C GLU A 64 -6.74 9.73 9.43
N ALA A 65 -7.25 10.41 8.41
CA ALA A 65 -8.43 11.27 8.50
C ALA A 65 -9.33 11.11 7.28
N GLU A 66 -10.55 11.64 7.37
CA GLU A 66 -11.46 11.69 6.22
C GLU A 66 -10.90 12.63 5.13
N PRO A 67 -11.28 12.43 3.85
CA PRO A 67 -10.85 13.31 2.77
C PRO A 67 -11.28 14.76 3.01
N ALA A 68 -10.39 15.69 2.72
CA ALA A 68 -10.64 17.13 2.80
C ALA A 68 -10.05 17.83 1.56
N GLU A 69 -10.61 18.98 1.21
CA GLU A 69 -10.06 19.82 0.15
C GLU A 69 -8.75 20.47 0.61
N ASP A 70 -7.74 20.46 -0.26
CA ASP A 70 -6.53 21.24 -0.06
C ASP A 70 -6.72 22.71 -0.47
N VAL A 71 -5.68 23.52 -0.31
CA VAL A 71 -5.70 24.96 -0.65
C VAL A 71 -6.01 25.26 -2.12
N ASN A 72 -5.93 24.25 -3.01
CA ASN A 72 -6.24 24.35 -4.43
C ASN A 72 -7.63 23.75 -4.77
N GLY A 73 -8.45 23.42 -3.77
CA GLY A 73 -9.75 22.78 -3.95
C GLY A 73 -9.67 21.32 -4.38
N LYS A 74 -8.51 20.66 -4.25
CA LYS A 74 -8.37 19.23 -4.60
C LYS A 74 -8.64 18.39 -3.37
N LEU A 75 -9.54 17.41 -3.50
CA LEU A 75 -9.77 16.43 -2.45
C LEU A 75 -8.54 15.55 -2.25
N ARG A 76 -8.07 15.47 -1.01
CA ARG A 76 -6.96 14.61 -0.60
C ARG A 76 -7.28 13.89 0.70
N VAL A 77 -6.66 12.74 0.87
CA VAL A 77 -6.76 11.94 2.10
C VAL A 77 -5.37 11.80 2.73
N PRO A 78 -5.20 12.16 4.01
CA PRO A 78 -3.96 11.92 4.72
C PRO A 78 -3.84 10.44 5.09
N LEU A 79 -2.67 9.87 4.81
CA LEU A 79 -2.32 8.49 5.05
C LEU A 79 -1.00 8.41 5.82
N THR A 80 -0.87 7.40 6.66
CA THR A 80 0.41 6.95 7.22
C THR A 80 0.84 5.66 6.54
N TYR A 81 2.09 5.61 6.12
CA TYR A 81 2.75 4.42 5.62
C TYR A 81 3.15 3.53 6.79
N ILE A 82 2.66 2.31 6.81
CA ILE A 82 2.99 1.37 7.88
C ILE A 82 4.20 0.54 7.51
N GLU A 83 4.19 0.01 6.30
CA GLU A 83 5.19 -0.96 5.89
C GLU A 83 5.47 -0.81 4.40
N ARG A 84 6.75 -0.96 4.09
CA ARG A 84 7.29 -1.09 2.76
C ARG A 84 7.96 -2.46 2.70
N TRP A 85 7.70 -3.21 1.63
CA TRP A 85 8.33 -4.52 1.49
C TRP A 85 9.72 -4.39 0.87
N VAL A 86 10.65 -5.18 1.41
CA VAL A 86 12.06 -5.20 1.02
C VAL A 86 12.47 -6.64 0.72
N SER A 87 13.36 -6.82 -0.25
CA SER A 87 13.87 -8.16 -0.62
C SER A 87 14.90 -8.61 0.41
N SER A 88 14.85 -9.87 0.83
CA SER A 88 15.86 -10.45 1.71
C SER A 88 17.21 -10.65 1.03
N HIS A 89 17.25 -10.77 -0.31
CA HIS A 89 18.51 -10.88 -1.07
C HIS A 89 19.28 -9.56 -1.08
N ASP A 90 18.60 -8.43 -1.00
CA ASP A 90 19.25 -7.14 -1.12
C ASP A 90 19.74 -6.62 0.24
N ALA A 91 19.18 -7.10 1.35
CA ALA A 91 19.64 -6.78 2.71
C ALA A 91 21.07 -7.28 3.04
N GLU A 92 21.59 -8.26 2.29
CA GLU A 92 22.92 -8.84 2.50
C GLU A 92 24.03 -8.11 1.72
N TYR A 93 23.66 -7.33 0.69
CA TYR A 93 24.61 -6.56 -0.12
C TYR A 93 24.39 -5.08 0.17
N SER A 94 25.44 -4.34 0.53
CA SER A 94 25.41 -2.90 0.87
C SER A 94 25.09 -2.00 -0.33
N VAL A 95 23.94 -2.22 -0.96
CA VAL A 95 23.37 -1.38 -2.00
C VAL A 95 22.68 -0.18 -1.30
N PRO A 96 22.64 1.03 -1.89
CA PRO A 96 21.95 2.16 -1.27
C PRO A 96 20.46 1.87 -1.00
N ASP A 97 19.92 2.39 0.11
CA ASP A 97 18.55 2.16 0.61
C ASP A 97 17.41 2.34 -0.40
N SER A 98 17.65 3.09 -1.48
CA SER A 98 16.71 3.34 -2.56
C SER A 98 16.54 2.17 -3.55
N GLU A 99 17.40 1.14 -3.51
CA GLU A 99 17.38 0.01 -4.47
C GLU A 99 16.84 -1.30 -3.88
N HIS A 100 16.61 -1.36 -2.56
CA HIS A 100 16.19 -2.58 -1.82
C HIS A 100 14.70 -2.91 -1.85
N ILE A 101 13.92 -2.19 -2.65
CA ILE A 101 12.47 -2.23 -2.55
C ILE A 101 11.91 -3.33 -3.41
N ALA A 102 11.26 -4.28 -2.74
CA ALA A 102 10.63 -5.41 -3.39
C ALA A 102 9.15 -5.11 -3.59
N ALA A 103 8.72 -5.18 -4.84
CA ALA A 103 7.31 -5.18 -5.17
C ALA A 103 6.80 -6.62 -5.23
N ILE A 104 5.51 -6.82 -4.95
CA ILE A 104 4.77 -7.96 -5.50
C ILE A 104 4.40 -7.59 -6.94
N PRO A 105 4.96 -8.26 -7.95
CA PRO A 105 4.73 -7.94 -9.35
C PRO A 105 3.24 -8.00 -9.73
N ALA A 106 2.85 -7.14 -10.67
CA ALA A 106 1.46 -7.02 -11.07
C ALA A 106 0.87 -8.31 -11.64
N ASP A 107 1.64 -9.08 -12.40
CA ASP A 107 1.25 -10.37 -12.95
C ASP A 107 0.96 -11.39 -11.84
N GLU A 108 1.74 -11.41 -10.76
CA GLU A 108 1.46 -12.26 -9.59
C GLU A 108 0.14 -11.88 -8.90
N VAL A 109 -0.11 -10.58 -8.69
CA VAL A 109 -1.36 -10.11 -8.08
C VAL A 109 -2.55 -10.39 -8.98
N LEU A 110 -2.44 -10.10 -10.28
CA LEU A 110 -3.55 -10.23 -11.23
C LEU A 110 -3.82 -11.68 -11.65
N ALA A 111 -2.88 -12.60 -11.40
CA ALA A 111 -3.10 -14.03 -11.57
C ALA A 111 -4.05 -14.62 -10.50
N LEU A 112 -4.21 -13.94 -9.35
CA LEU A 112 -5.13 -14.34 -8.29
C LEU A 112 -6.57 -14.37 -8.80
N ARG A 113 -7.33 -15.40 -8.40
CA ARG A 113 -8.68 -15.64 -8.92
C ARG A 113 -9.60 -14.46 -8.66
N SER A 114 -9.59 -13.91 -7.44
CA SER A 114 -10.44 -12.78 -7.06
C SER A 114 -10.01 -11.45 -7.68
N TRP A 115 -8.84 -11.38 -8.32
CA TRP A 115 -8.28 -10.17 -8.91
C TRP A 115 -8.41 -10.08 -10.44
N ARG A 116 -8.75 -11.18 -11.13
CA ARG A 116 -8.86 -11.21 -12.60
C ARG A 116 -9.77 -10.14 -13.18
N ASP A 117 -10.88 -9.87 -12.50
CA ASP A 117 -11.87 -8.86 -12.91
C ASP A 117 -11.75 -7.55 -12.14
N HIS A 118 -10.72 -7.40 -11.31
CA HIS A 118 -10.51 -6.19 -10.54
C HIS A 118 -10.22 -5.00 -11.47
N LEU A 119 -10.75 -3.83 -11.12
CA LEU A 119 -10.71 -2.64 -11.97
C LEU A 119 -9.28 -2.20 -12.32
N LEU A 120 -8.31 -2.46 -11.44
CA LEU A 120 -6.88 -2.23 -11.67
C LEU A 120 -6.31 -2.95 -12.90
N ALA A 121 -6.86 -4.11 -13.26
CA ALA A 121 -6.45 -4.84 -14.47
C ALA A 121 -6.94 -4.15 -15.74
N ARG A 122 -8.11 -3.50 -15.66
CA ARG A 122 -8.81 -2.88 -16.79
C ARG A 122 -8.50 -1.39 -16.94
N MET A 123 -8.06 -0.74 -15.87
CA MET A 123 -7.69 0.67 -15.81
C MET A 123 -6.20 0.80 -15.49
N PRO A 124 -5.32 0.79 -16.50
CA PRO A 124 -3.87 0.92 -16.28
C PRO A 124 -3.48 2.28 -15.69
N VAL A 125 -4.36 3.30 -15.83
CA VAL A 125 -4.23 4.62 -15.24
C VAL A 125 -5.46 4.90 -14.38
N GLY A 126 -5.27 4.95 -13.08
CA GLY A 126 -6.27 5.31 -12.07
C GLY A 126 -5.59 5.84 -10.81
N THR A 127 -6.37 6.44 -9.91
CA THR A 127 -5.84 7.04 -8.68
C THR A 127 -6.05 6.13 -7.47
N ASN A 128 -7.26 5.57 -7.33
CA ASN A 128 -7.61 4.74 -6.20
C ASN A 128 -8.69 3.71 -6.56
N PHE A 129 -8.65 2.55 -5.89
CA PHE A 129 -9.48 1.36 -6.15
C PHE A 129 -9.96 0.74 -4.82
N ILE A 130 -11.03 -0.06 -4.88
CA ILE A 130 -11.54 -0.83 -3.74
C ILE A 130 -11.02 -2.25 -3.78
N VAL A 131 -10.51 -2.73 -2.64
CA VAL A 131 -10.09 -4.12 -2.47
C VAL A 131 -11.05 -4.82 -1.51
N SER A 132 -11.65 -5.92 -1.97
CA SER A 132 -12.59 -6.73 -1.20
C SER A 132 -11.89 -7.50 -0.08
N GLY A 133 -12.67 -8.04 0.88
CA GLY A 133 -12.11 -8.90 1.92
C GLY A 133 -11.48 -10.18 1.34
N GLU A 134 -12.10 -10.78 0.33
CA GLU A 134 -11.57 -11.95 -0.38
C GLU A 134 -10.24 -11.65 -1.07
N GLN A 135 -10.16 -10.51 -1.76
CA GLN A 135 -8.93 -10.05 -2.42
C GLN A 135 -7.80 -9.83 -1.43
N MET A 136 -8.09 -9.24 -0.27
CA MET A 136 -7.12 -9.09 0.82
C MET A 136 -6.63 -10.45 1.34
N ILE A 137 -7.50 -11.44 1.47
CA ILE A 137 -7.14 -12.80 1.93
C ILE A 137 -6.25 -13.53 0.91
N GLU A 138 -6.54 -13.43 -0.38
CA GLU A 138 -5.67 -14.04 -1.40
C GLU A 138 -4.31 -13.34 -1.47
N LEU A 139 -4.31 -12.01 -1.42
CA LEU A 139 -3.10 -11.21 -1.43
C LEU A 139 -2.22 -11.49 -0.21
N SER A 140 -2.80 -11.63 0.99
CA SER A 140 -2.02 -11.88 2.21
C SER A 140 -1.22 -13.17 2.15
N LYS A 141 -1.71 -14.20 1.45
CA LYS A 141 -0.98 -15.45 1.24
C LYS A 141 0.31 -15.23 0.44
N ILE A 142 0.27 -14.39 -0.59
CA ILE A 142 1.46 -14.04 -1.38
C ILE A 142 2.40 -13.19 -0.52
N VAL A 143 1.87 -12.17 0.15
CA VAL A 143 2.65 -11.27 1.00
C VAL A 143 3.38 -12.05 2.09
N LEU A 144 2.69 -12.89 2.86
CA LEU A 144 3.29 -13.63 3.97
C LEU A 144 4.23 -14.75 3.50
N LYS A 145 4.03 -15.29 2.29
CA LYS A 145 4.98 -16.22 1.68
C LYS A 145 6.29 -15.52 1.30
N LYS A 146 6.24 -14.30 0.76
CA LYS A 146 7.42 -13.53 0.34
C LYS A 146 8.08 -12.76 1.49
N TYR A 147 7.28 -12.28 2.43
CA TYR A 147 7.66 -11.42 3.55
C TYR A 147 7.07 -11.98 4.86
N PRO A 148 7.64 -13.08 5.40
CA PRO A 148 7.07 -13.75 6.58
C PRO A 148 7.01 -12.86 7.84
N SER A 149 7.88 -11.87 7.94
CA SER A 149 7.92 -10.90 9.05
C SER A 149 6.99 -9.69 8.86
N SER A 150 6.18 -9.70 7.80
CA SER A 150 5.28 -8.57 7.49
C SER A 150 4.18 -8.43 8.54
N ALA A 151 3.87 -7.20 8.94
CA ALA A 151 2.76 -6.91 9.84
C ALA A 151 1.39 -6.94 9.11
N PHE A 152 1.39 -7.26 7.81
CA PHE A 152 0.21 -7.27 6.95
C PHE A 152 -0.86 -8.31 7.34
N GLU A 153 -0.50 -9.33 8.11
CA GLU A 153 -1.47 -10.31 8.62
C GLU A 153 -2.57 -9.65 9.46
N LYS A 154 -2.20 -8.77 10.40
CA LYS A 154 -3.14 -8.03 11.26
C LYS A 154 -4.07 -7.12 10.44
N ALA A 155 -3.53 -6.51 9.38
CA ALA A 155 -4.31 -5.69 8.45
C ALA A 155 -5.36 -6.52 7.70
N THR A 156 -4.99 -7.72 7.28
CA THR A 156 -5.88 -8.65 6.57
C THR A 156 -7.01 -9.16 7.45
N ALA A 157 -6.71 -9.54 8.70
CA ALA A 157 -7.72 -9.97 9.67
C ALA A 157 -8.78 -8.89 9.90
N THR A 158 -8.33 -7.65 10.07
CA THR A 158 -9.21 -6.48 10.23
C THR A 158 -10.10 -6.25 8.99
N ALA A 159 -9.51 -6.32 7.80
CA ALA A 159 -10.24 -6.17 6.55
C ALA A 159 -11.29 -7.27 6.31
N ARG A 160 -11.01 -8.51 6.75
CA ARG A 160 -11.91 -9.67 6.69
C ARG A 160 -13.11 -9.51 7.63
N GLU A 161 -12.87 -9.03 8.84
CA GLU A 161 -13.92 -8.83 9.85
C GLU A 161 -14.76 -7.58 9.62
N GLY A 162 -14.42 -6.76 8.61
CA GLY A 162 -15.08 -5.48 8.37
C GLY A 162 -14.80 -4.43 9.46
N LYS A 163 -13.78 -4.68 10.29
CA LYS A 163 -13.36 -3.78 11.36
C LYS A 163 -12.34 -2.76 10.83
N ARG A 164 -12.03 -1.75 11.64
CA ARG A 164 -11.00 -0.75 11.36
C ARG A 164 -9.80 -0.99 12.26
N LEU A 165 -8.59 -0.70 11.76
CA LEU A 165 -7.41 -0.69 12.63
C LEU A 165 -7.47 0.55 13.51
N LYS A 166 -7.15 0.40 14.79
CA LYS A 166 -6.93 1.56 15.65
C LYS A 166 -5.60 2.21 15.25
N THR A 167 -5.70 3.32 14.54
CA THR A 167 -4.57 4.05 13.95
C THR A 167 -3.46 4.31 14.97
N GLU A 168 -3.79 4.83 16.15
CA GLU A 168 -2.81 5.27 17.15
C GLU A 168 -2.05 4.10 17.79
N GLU A 169 -2.76 3.08 18.29
CA GLU A 169 -2.15 1.89 18.92
C GLU A 169 -1.24 1.15 17.92
N PHE A 170 -1.69 1.01 16.68
CA PHE A 170 -0.97 0.23 15.67
C PHE A 170 0.24 0.97 15.09
N VAL A 171 0.11 2.27 14.80
CA VAL A 171 1.23 3.10 14.35
C VAL A 171 2.27 3.23 15.46
N ALA A 172 1.85 3.49 16.70
CA ALA A 172 2.77 3.58 17.83
C ALA A 172 3.54 2.26 18.02
N GLN A 173 2.85 1.12 17.97
CA GLN A 173 3.51 -0.19 18.02
C GLN A 173 4.57 -0.34 16.92
N ARG A 174 4.23 0.01 15.67
CA ARG A 174 5.15 -0.24 14.56
C ARG A 174 6.30 0.76 14.47
N VAL A 175 6.06 2.03 14.79
CA VAL A 175 7.14 3.03 14.89
C VAL A 175 8.15 2.60 15.96
N MET A 176 7.67 2.10 17.10
CA MET A 176 8.52 1.58 18.17
C MET A 176 9.36 0.37 17.71
N GLU A 177 8.75 -0.60 17.03
CA GLU A 177 9.45 -1.79 16.50
C GLU A 177 10.49 -1.45 15.41
N VAL A 178 10.28 -0.40 14.62
CA VAL A 178 11.20 -0.01 13.52
C VAL A 178 12.35 0.87 14.03
N HIS A 179 12.13 1.71 15.03
CA HIS A 179 13.15 2.67 15.51
C HIS A 179 13.91 2.20 16.76
N TYR A 180 13.38 1.22 17.49
CA TYR A 180 13.95 0.77 18.78
C TYR A 180 14.10 -0.76 18.89
N GLY A 181 13.90 -1.50 17.78
CA GLY A 181 14.01 -2.97 17.71
C GLY A 181 15.28 -3.44 17.02
#